data_AF-A0A9Q8SX76-F1
#
_entry.id   AF-A0A9Q8SX76-F1
#
_cell.length_a   1.000
_cell.length_b   1.000
_cell.length_c   1.000
_cell.angle_alpha   90.00
_cell.angle_beta   90.00
_cell.angle_gamma   90.00
#
_symmetry.space_group_name_H-M   'P 1'
#
loop_
_entity.id
_entity.type
_entity.pdbx_description
1 polymer ?
#
loop_
_entity_poly.entity_id
_entity_poly.type
_entity_poly.pdbx_seq_one_letter_code
_entity_poly.pdbx_strand_id
1 'polypeptide(L)'
;MSSTNGGITEQQCEHLVELQNSFITALRTKVPSHADALEWRYRHTMTDFMWRQVPIEDTQCCLRQLVQTADEDRIRSIFAKFLTAPTELPDQKTEAADTLCEVFGIARLIKTNGRKTYEVWCASNNIMREAEVC
;
A
#
# COMPACT_ATOMS: atom_id res chain seq x y z
N MET A 1 -33.52 -8.92 -0.67
CA MET A 1 -32.46 -8.12 -1.32
C MET A 1 -31.31 -8.01 -0.34
N SER A 2 -30.33 -8.90 -0.46
CA SER A 2 -29.22 -9.00 0.49
C SER A 2 -28.27 -7.82 0.27
N SER A 3 -28.24 -6.91 1.24
CA SER A 3 -27.22 -5.88 1.34
C SER A 3 -25.89 -6.56 1.62
N THR A 4 -25.11 -6.85 0.58
CA THR A 4 -23.69 -7.20 0.72
C THR A 4 -22.99 -5.95 1.20
N ASN A 5 -22.85 -5.82 2.52
CA ASN A 5 -21.99 -4.85 3.17
C ASN A 5 -20.58 -5.02 2.59
N GLY A 6 -20.17 -4.11 1.70
CA GLY A 6 -18.86 -4.09 1.04
C GLY A 6 -17.73 -3.70 1.98
N GLY A 7 -17.55 -4.46 3.05
CA GLY A 7 -16.39 -4.39 3.93
C GLY A 7 -15.22 -5.21 3.37
N ILE A 8 -14.01 -4.88 3.80
CA ILE A 8 -12.83 -5.73 3.60
C ILE A 8 -13.09 -7.06 4.33
N THR A 9 -12.89 -8.16 3.63
CA THR A 9 -12.98 -9.53 4.16
C THR A 9 -11.73 -9.86 4.98
N GLU A 10 -11.84 -10.81 5.90
CA GLU A 10 -10.71 -11.32 6.68
C GLU A 10 -9.54 -11.77 5.78
N GLN A 11 -9.85 -12.46 4.68
CA GLN A 11 -8.90 -12.88 3.67
C GLN A 11 -8.14 -11.71 3.02
N GLN A 12 -8.80 -10.58 2.80
CA GLN A 12 -8.14 -9.38 2.27
C GLN A 12 -7.24 -8.72 3.32
N CYS A 13 -7.61 -8.75 4.60
CA CYS A 13 -6.74 -8.30 5.68
C CYS A 13 -5.48 -9.17 5.80
N GLU A 14 -5.62 -10.50 5.74
CA GLU A 14 -4.50 -11.44 5.75
C GLU A 14 -3.54 -11.18 4.59
N HIS A 15 -4.06 -11.08 3.37
CA HIS A 15 -3.28 -10.76 2.18
C HIS A 15 -2.48 -9.46 2.31
N LEU A 16 -3.11 -8.41 2.84
CA LEU A 16 -2.45 -7.13 3.10
C LEU A 16 -1.31 -7.26 4.11
N VAL A 17 -1.53 -7.96 5.21
CA VAL A 17 -0.53 -8.17 6.26
C VAL A 17 0.65 -8.99 5.71
N GLU A 18 0.38 -10.06 4.97
CA GLU A 18 1.41 -10.90 4.36
C GLU A 18 2.26 -10.13 3.35
N LEU A 19 1.62 -9.33 2.48
CA LEU A 19 2.32 -8.49 1.51
C LEU A 19 3.21 -7.45 2.20
N GLN A 20 2.67 -6.75 3.21
CA GLN A 20 3.45 -5.75 3.97
C GLN A 20 4.64 -6.39 4.67
N ASN A 21 4.43 -7.50 5.38
CA ASN A 21 5.50 -8.19 6.09
C ASN A 21 6.57 -8.70 5.12
N SER A 22 6.18 -9.23 3.96
CA SER A 22 7.12 -9.66 2.92
C SER A 22 7.96 -8.49 2.42
N PHE A 23 7.32 -7.35 2.10
CA PHE A 23 8.01 -6.16 1.60
C PHE A 23 8.99 -5.59 2.64
N ILE A 24 8.53 -5.40 3.88
CA ILE A 24 9.35 -4.86 4.96
C ILE A 24 10.52 -5.80 5.27
N THR A 25 10.30 -7.11 5.25
CA THR A 25 11.37 -8.10 5.44
C THR A 25 12.43 -7.98 4.35
N ALA A 26 12.04 -7.81 3.09
CA ALA A 26 12.98 -7.60 1.99
C ALA A 26 13.79 -6.30 2.16
N LEU A 27 13.15 -5.19 2.52
CA LEU A 27 13.83 -3.92 2.80
C LEU A 27 14.83 -4.05 3.95
N ARG A 28 14.41 -4.65 5.08
CA ARG A 28 15.26 -4.88 6.26
C ARG A 28 16.47 -5.76 5.93
N THR A 29 16.26 -6.80 5.11
CA THR A 29 17.32 -7.71 4.71
C THR A 29 18.32 -7.03 3.79
N LYS A 30 17.85 -6.19 2.86
CA LYS A 30 18.72 -5.56 1.87
C LYS A 30 19.48 -4.34 2.41
N VAL A 31 18.85 -3.53 3.27
CA VAL A 31 19.47 -2.33 3.87
C VAL A 31 19.21 -2.29 5.39
N PRO A 32 19.89 -3.14 6.19
CA PRO A 32 19.63 -3.21 7.63
C PRO A 32 19.89 -1.89 8.37
N SER A 33 20.88 -1.10 7.92
CA SER A 33 21.26 0.16 8.54
C SER A 33 20.20 1.27 8.43
N HIS A 34 19.24 1.13 7.52
CA HIS A 34 18.15 2.09 7.30
C HIS A 34 16.77 1.40 7.34
N ALA A 35 16.70 0.22 7.95
CA ALA A 35 15.51 -0.62 8.03
C ALA A 35 14.27 0.17 8.48
N ASP A 36 14.37 0.89 9.60
CA ASP A 36 13.25 1.60 10.20
C ASP A 36 12.78 2.77 9.32
N ALA A 37 13.72 3.50 8.71
CA ALA A 37 13.40 4.60 7.80
C ALA A 37 12.71 4.10 6.53
N LEU A 38 13.15 2.97 5.97
CA LEU A 38 12.56 2.37 4.77
C LEU A 38 11.18 1.77 5.07
N GLU A 39 11.02 1.12 6.22
CA GLU A 39 9.72 0.64 6.68
C GLU A 39 8.73 1.78 6.89
N TRP A 40 9.14 2.83 7.62
CA TRP A 40 8.33 4.01 7.84
C TRP A 40 7.90 4.62 6.51
N ARG A 41 8.84 4.78 5.57
CA ARG A 41 8.56 5.33 4.24
C ARG A 41 7.57 4.48 3.44
N TYR A 42 7.71 3.15 3.47
CA TYR A 42 6.76 2.25 2.85
C TYR A 42 5.36 2.41 3.46
N ARG A 43 5.24 2.31 4.79
CA ARG A 43 3.96 2.45 5.50
C ARG A 43 3.30 3.81 5.22
N HIS A 44 4.07 4.90 5.26
CA HIS A 44 3.57 6.25 4.97
C HIS A 44 3.07 6.36 3.53
N THR A 45 3.82 5.84 2.55
CA THR A 45 3.39 5.84 1.15
C THR A 45 2.05 5.13 0.97
N MET A 46 1.87 3.98 1.64
CA MET A 46 0.61 3.23 1.58
C MET A 46 -0.52 3.97 2.30
N THR A 47 -0.23 4.65 3.41
CA THR A 47 -1.15 5.59 4.07
C THR A 47 -1.69 6.59 3.07
N ASP A 48 -0.79 7.34 2.45
CA ASP A 48 -1.15 8.53 1.72
C ASP A 48 -1.96 8.17 0.48
N PHE A 49 -1.60 7.06 -0.17
CA PHE A 49 -2.40 6.48 -1.24
C PHE A 49 -3.82 6.14 -0.79
N MET A 50 -3.97 5.40 0.33
CA MET A 50 -5.28 5.00 0.84
C MET A 50 -6.15 6.19 1.26
N TRP A 51 -5.50 7.26 1.74
CA TRP A 51 -6.15 8.53 2.11
C TRP A 51 -6.31 9.51 0.96
N ARG A 52 -5.80 9.18 -0.23
CA ARG A 52 -5.73 10.09 -1.39
C ARG A 52 -5.08 11.44 -1.04
N GLN A 53 -4.11 11.41 -0.12
CA GLN A 53 -3.38 12.60 0.34
C GLN A 53 -2.32 13.04 -0.66
N VAL A 54 -1.84 12.11 -1.50
CA VAL A 54 -0.83 12.38 -2.52
C VAL A 54 -1.32 11.98 -3.91
N PRO A 55 -0.84 12.65 -4.96
CA PRO A 55 -0.97 12.19 -6.34
C PRO A 55 -0.50 10.74 -6.50
N ILE A 56 -1.10 10.02 -7.46
CA ILE A 56 -0.75 8.62 -7.71
C ILE A 56 0.68 8.48 -8.24
N GLU A 57 1.18 9.51 -8.92
CA GLU A 57 2.53 9.63 -9.47
C GLU A 57 3.58 9.64 -8.36
N ASP A 58 3.30 10.34 -7.25
CA ASP A 58 4.18 10.39 -6.09
C ASP A 58 4.23 9.03 -5.38
N THR A 59 3.07 8.38 -5.27
CA THR A 59 2.96 6.98 -4.79
C THR A 59 3.78 6.05 -5.68
N GLN A 60 3.66 6.17 -7.00
CA GLN A 60 4.37 5.35 -7.98
C GLN A 60 5.89 5.58 -7.93
N CYS A 61 6.32 6.84 -7.82
CA CYS A 61 7.73 7.20 -7.68
C CYS A 61 8.35 6.62 -6.40
N CYS A 62 7.65 6.77 -5.27
CA CYS A 62 8.12 6.27 -3.99
C CYS A 62 8.21 4.74 -3.98
N LEU A 63 7.16 4.05 -4.44
CA LEU A 63 7.16 2.59 -4.57
C LEU A 63 8.25 2.10 -5.52
N ARG A 64 8.52 2.81 -6.63
CA ARG A 64 9.61 2.44 -7.54
C ARG A 64 10.96 2.39 -6.83
N GLN A 65 11.26 3.40 -6.01
CA GLN A 65 12.50 3.45 -5.24
C GLN A 65 12.55 2.35 -4.16
N LEU A 66 11.44 2.10 -3.46
CA LEU A 66 11.36 1.06 -2.44
C LEU A 66 11.51 -0.34 -3.05
N VAL A 67 10.86 -0.62 -4.18
CA VAL A 67 10.96 -1.89 -4.91
C VAL A 67 12.38 -2.11 -5.45
N GLN A 68 13.01 -1.06 -5.99
CA GLN A 68 14.42 -1.11 -6.40
C GLN A 68 15.34 -1.36 -5.19
N THR A 69 15.03 -0.78 -4.03
CA THR A 69 15.80 -0.97 -2.80
C THR A 69 15.64 -2.36 -2.24
N ALA A 70 14.44 -2.94 -2.26
CA ALA A 70 14.21 -4.32 -1.83
C ALA A 70 14.94 -5.33 -2.72
N ASP A 71 15.06 -5.03 -4.02
CA ASP A 71 15.77 -5.83 -5.02
C ASP A 71 15.36 -7.31 -5.01
N GLU A 72 14.06 -7.57 -4.87
CA GLU A 72 13.49 -8.90 -4.83
C GLU A 72 12.55 -9.12 -6.04
N ASP A 73 12.78 -10.18 -6.81
CA ASP A 73 12.02 -10.46 -8.04
C ASP A 73 10.52 -10.64 -7.76
N ARG A 74 10.17 -11.28 -6.63
CA ARG A 74 8.78 -11.46 -6.22
C ARG A 74 8.08 -10.11 -6.01
N ILE A 75 8.70 -9.20 -5.26
CA ILE A 75 8.17 -7.86 -5.02
C ILE A 75 8.08 -7.08 -6.32
N ARG A 76 9.13 -7.10 -7.14
CA ARG A 76 9.14 -6.42 -8.44
C ARG A 76 8.00 -6.90 -9.33
N SER A 77 7.74 -8.22 -9.37
CA SER A 77 6.65 -8.81 -10.14
C SER A 77 5.27 -8.39 -9.62
N ILE A 78 5.07 -8.30 -8.31
CA ILE A 78 3.80 -7.90 -7.70
C ILE A 78 3.42 -6.47 -8.12
N PHE A 79 4.37 -5.55 -8.05
CA PHE A 79 4.11 -4.13 -8.34
C PHE A 79 4.31 -3.75 -9.81
N ALA A 80 4.78 -4.66 -10.67
CA ALA A 80 5.21 -4.35 -12.04
C ALA A 80 4.19 -3.53 -12.83
N LYS A 81 2.93 -3.99 -12.88
CA LYS A 81 1.86 -3.32 -13.62
C LYS A 81 1.63 -1.89 -13.13
N PHE A 82 1.60 -1.70 -11.81
CA PHE A 82 1.42 -0.37 -11.22
C PHE A 82 2.62 0.55 -11.52
N LEU A 83 3.86 0.03 -11.41
CA LEU A 83 5.08 0.84 -11.57
C LEU A 83 5.33 1.33 -13.01
N THR A 84 4.74 0.65 -14.00
CA THR A 84 4.82 0.99 -15.42
C THR A 84 3.52 1.58 -15.97
N ALA A 85 2.47 1.72 -15.15
CA ALA A 85 1.21 2.30 -15.58
C ALA A 85 1.42 3.78 -15.99
N PRO A 86 0.83 4.23 -17.11
CA PRO A 86 0.82 5.64 -17.46
C PRO A 86 0.01 6.44 -16.44
N THR A 87 0.33 7.72 -16.28
CA THR A 87 -0.33 8.59 -15.30
C THR A 87 -0.50 10.02 -15.81
N GLU A 88 -0.39 10.26 -17.11
CA GLU A 88 -0.46 11.58 -17.72
C GLU A 88 -1.91 12.13 -17.76
N LEU A 89 -2.87 11.24 -17.98
CA LEU A 89 -4.29 11.56 -18.14
C LEU A 89 -5.11 11.14 -16.90
N PRO A 90 -6.25 11.82 -16.61
CA PRO A 90 -7.11 11.48 -15.47
C PRO A 90 -7.57 10.02 -15.44
N ASP A 91 -7.91 9.45 -16.59
CA ASP A 91 -8.36 8.04 -16.68
C ASP A 91 -7.21 7.08 -16.38
N GLN A 92 -6.00 7.40 -16.85
CA GLN A 92 -4.80 6.60 -16.57
C GLN A 92 -4.44 6.63 -15.09
N LYS A 93 -4.56 7.80 -14.42
CA LYS A 93 -4.36 7.91 -12.96
C LYS A 93 -5.37 7.05 -12.20
N THR A 94 -6.62 7.02 -12.67
CA THR A 94 -7.67 6.18 -12.08
C THR A 94 -7.35 4.70 -12.25
N GLU A 95 -6.90 4.28 -13.43
CA GLU A 95 -6.51 2.89 -13.71
C GLU A 95 -5.25 2.46 -12.93
N ALA A 96 -4.27 3.34 -12.79
CA ALA A 96 -3.08 3.10 -11.97
C ALA A 96 -3.45 2.91 -10.49
N ALA A 97 -4.36 3.74 -9.97
CA ALA A 97 -4.91 3.59 -8.63
C ALA A 97 -5.69 2.28 -8.45
N ASP A 98 -6.53 1.90 -9.42
CA ASP A 98 -7.24 0.62 -9.42
C ASP A 98 -6.24 -0.56 -9.45
N THR A 99 -5.18 -0.47 -10.25
CA THR A 99 -4.10 -1.48 -10.32
C THR A 99 -3.40 -1.65 -8.97
N LEU A 100 -3.11 -0.56 -8.27
CA LEU A 100 -2.51 -0.64 -6.93
C LEU A 100 -3.49 -1.23 -5.90
N CYS A 101 -4.80 -0.95 -6.04
CA CYS A 101 -5.83 -1.59 -5.23
C CYS A 101 -5.91 -3.11 -5.46
N GLU A 102 -5.77 -3.56 -6.71
CA GLU A 102 -5.74 -4.99 -7.03
C GLU A 102 -4.55 -5.70 -6.37
N VAL A 103 -3.37 -5.08 -6.34
CA VAL A 103 -2.19 -5.61 -5.62
C VAL A 103 -2.51 -5.87 -4.15
N PHE A 104 -3.32 -5.00 -3.55
CA PHE A 104 -3.78 -5.10 -2.17
C PHE A 104 -5.00 -6.01 -1.98
N GLY A 105 -5.50 -6.62 -3.05
CA GLY A 105 -6.71 -7.44 -3.02
C GLY A 105 -7.97 -6.64 -2.70
N ILE A 106 -7.96 -5.30 -2.80
CA ILE A 106 -9.13 -4.45 -2.54
C ILE A 106 -9.80 -4.04 -3.86
N ALA A 107 -11.13 -4.06 -3.88
CA ALA A 107 -11.89 -3.97 -5.13
C ALA A 107 -11.69 -2.65 -5.91
N ARG A 108 -11.62 -1.51 -5.20
CA ARG A 108 -11.27 -0.17 -5.72
C ARG A 108 -10.88 0.72 -4.55
N LEU A 109 -10.14 1.80 -4.82
CA LEU A 109 -9.96 2.91 -3.88
C LEU A 109 -11.37 3.39 -3.53
N ILE A 110 -11.79 3.06 -2.32
CA ILE A 110 -13.19 2.85 -2.02
C ILE A 110 -14.03 4.07 -2.42
N LYS A 111 -15.24 3.85 -2.94
CA LYS A 111 -16.25 4.88 -3.21
C LYS A 111 -16.79 5.54 -1.91
N THR A 112 -15.97 5.65 -0.85
CA THR A 112 -16.39 5.89 0.53
C THR A 112 -15.66 7.05 1.22
N ASN A 113 -16.39 8.15 1.40
CA ASN A 113 -16.42 8.84 2.69
C ASN A 113 -17.40 8.12 3.64
N GLY A 114 -17.33 6.80 3.71
CA GLY A 114 -18.49 5.96 4.02
C GLY A 114 -18.32 4.81 5.03
N ARG A 115 -17.12 4.21 5.23
CA ARG A 115 -16.70 3.43 6.43
C ARG A 115 -15.55 2.42 6.16
N LYS A 116 -14.76 2.21 7.22
CA LYS A 116 -14.05 0.98 7.70
C LYS A 116 -12.71 0.50 7.13
N THR A 117 -12.24 0.94 5.97
CA THR A 117 -10.85 0.60 5.59
C THR A 117 -9.81 1.45 6.33
N TYR A 118 -10.20 2.67 6.69
CA TYR A 118 -9.46 3.53 7.61
C TYR A 118 -9.18 2.87 8.95
N GLU A 119 -10.16 2.20 9.54
CA GLU A 119 -10.05 1.67 10.89
C GLU A 119 -9.14 0.42 10.94
N VAL A 120 -9.08 -0.37 9.87
CA VAL A 120 -8.19 -1.53 9.73
C VAL A 120 -6.74 -1.10 9.46
N TRP A 121 -6.58 -0.11 8.57
CA TRP A 121 -5.27 0.49 8.31
C TRP A 121 -4.77 1.27 9.53
N CYS A 122 -5.63 2.00 10.26
CA CYS A 122 -5.32 2.66 11.52
C CYS A 122 -5.08 1.68 12.68
N ALA A 123 -5.73 0.52 12.74
CA ALA A 123 -5.37 -0.52 13.70
C ALA A 123 -3.95 -1.05 13.44
N SER A 124 -3.55 -1.14 12.17
CA SER A 124 -2.16 -1.46 11.78
C SER A 124 -1.17 -0.32 12.04
N ASN A 125 -1.63 0.94 12.15
CA ASN A 125 -0.82 2.13 12.48
C ASN A 125 -0.87 2.58 13.94
N ASN A 126 -1.82 2.12 14.75
CA ASN A 126 -1.80 2.36 16.19
C ASN A 126 -0.55 1.74 16.82
N ILE A 127 0.02 0.71 16.19
CA ILE A 127 1.35 0.15 16.49
C ILE A 127 2.48 1.19 16.26
N MET A 128 2.33 2.14 15.33
CA MET A 128 3.30 3.22 15.12
C MET A 128 3.15 4.40 16.10
N ARG A 129 1.95 4.69 16.62
CA ARG A 129 1.78 5.74 17.68
C ARG A 129 2.36 5.33 19.03
N GLU A 130 2.46 4.04 19.33
CA GLU A 130 3.11 3.57 20.56
C GLU A 130 4.65 3.53 20.43
N ALA A 131 5.18 3.43 19.21
CA ALA A 131 6.62 3.44 18.94
C ALA A 131 7.27 4.84 18.97
N GLU A 132 6.48 5.92 18.81
CA GLU A 132 6.98 7.31 18.97
C GLU A 132 6.97 7.79 20.44
N VAL A 133 6.47 6.99 21.39
CA VAL A 133 6.30 7.35 22.81
C VAL A 133 7.26 6.59 23.75
N CYS A 134 8.20 5.79 23.23
CA CYS A 134 9.22 5.10 24.04
C CYS A 134 10.65 5.55 23.71
#